data_AF-A0A368VJ85-F1
#
_entry.id   AF-A0A368VJ85-F1
#
_cell.length_a   1.000
_cell.length_b   1.000
_cell.length_c   1.000
_cell.angle_alpha   90.00
_cell.angle_beta   90.00
_cell.angle_gamma   90.00
#
_symmetry.space_group_name_H-M   'P 1'
#
loop_
_entity.id
_entity.type
_entity.pdbx_description
1 polymer ?
#
loop_
_entity_poly.entity_id
_entity_poly.type
_entity_poly.pdbx_seq_one_letter_code
_entity_poly.pdbx_strand_id
1 'polypeptide(L)'
;MSIHDIIRKAIRDYKMLKIDYNDAEKTSKRTYEPRFLFQWGAHYYVSGYCHLREASRVLKLSRVQGCQLLQSASTNPFDILDSLNRDHFSHLDIIVDAYPLEVKQELEKLQIRLKENMIKEYPKSVLLPKMHKTGTLRSPLEEKIILSMVEDPDVTLIEIEPFSIPFELDGKIHNYVPDVLVHYQNGKKMLIEIKVSGDIIASKNQAKFKAAEIFCENHGMEFSILGIDGKRANSKYHSSWDEGEILIEKFPTNYANQNLKRPSKQSESKQRKQTNRPPSVYNLAEQIENEESISLPEFVEDFNLLCIRYDCTDCHGKGYVEGLIGGHHATRRCYGYGIVNPWCSLTISKFRQHMEDWTSYSEIRPIPPSMWTLDKKFFKAINPQGEHVELSADEDPVVLKKPNAPTEYFFNIWSRPAGSDQGWEWITTIQAELKPTKKPKPTKKP
;
A
#
# COMPACT_ATOMS: atom_id res chain seq x y z
N MET A 1 -22.19 5.21 21.74
CA MET A 1 -21.01 4.46 21.27
C MET A 1 -21.46 3.05 20.95
N SER A 2 -21.06 2.45 19.83
CA SER A 2 -21.38 1.04 19.58
C SER A 2 -20.57 0.11 20.51
N ILE A 3 -21.01 -1.14 20.71
CA ILE A 3 -20.22 -2.15 21.44
C ILE A 3 -18.82 -2.30 20.82
N HIS A 4 -18.77 -2.24 19.49
CA HIS A 4 -17.53 -2.32 18.72
C HIS A 4 -16.56 -1.20 19.10
N ASP A 5 -17.04 0.05 19.18
CA ASP A 5 -16.21 1.21 19.54
C ASP A 5 -15.76 1.18 21.00
N ILE A 6 -16.61 0.67 21.91
CA ILE A 6 -16.27 0.50 23.32
C ILE A 6 -15.11 -0.50 23.47
N ILE A 7 -15.18 -1.64 22.77
CA ILE A 7 -14.11 -2.66 22.81
C ILE A 7 -12.82 -2.11 22.20
N ARG A 8 -12.90 -1.44 21.04
CA ARG A 8 -11.74 -0.77 20.42
C ARG A 8 -11.06 0.20 21.39
N LYS A 9 -11.86 1.06 22.05
CA LYS A 9 -11.36 2.01 23.06
C LYS A 9 -10.74 1.30 24.25
N ALA A 10 -11.34 0.20 24.72
CA ALA A 10 -10.82 -0.57 25.84
C ALA A 10 -9.46 -1.23 25.54
N ILE A 11 -9.29 -1.80 24.34
CA ILE A 11 -8.02 -2.37 23.89
C ILE A 11 -6.94 -1.28 23.83
N ARG A 12 -7.25 -0.15 23.19
CA ARG A 12 -6.31 0.98 23.05
C ARG A 12 -5.89 1.58 24.39
N ASP A 13 -6.84 1.75 25.30
CA ASP A 13 -6.60 2.43 26.58
C ASP A 13 -6.23 1.44 27.71
N TYR A 14 -6.00 0.17 27.40
CA TYR A 14 -5.77 -0.94 28.35
C TYR A 14 -6.79 -0.99 29.50
N LYS A 15 -8.06 -0.77 29.17
CA LYS A 15 -9.16 -0.75 30.14
C LYS A 15 -9.93 -2.06 30.15
N MET A 16 -10.45 -2.40 31.32
CA MET A 16 -11.35 -3.54 31.46
C MET A 16 -12.76 -3.21 30.94
N LEU A 17 -13.50 -4.26 30.60
CA LEU A 17 -14.89 -4.21 30.19
C LEU A 17 -15.77 -4.95 31.20
N LYS A 18 -16.98 -4.45 31.39
CA LYS A 18 -18.10 -5.21 31.93
C LYS A 18 -19.01 -5.61 30.77
N ILE A 19 -19.19 -6.91 30.57
CA ILE A 19 -19.90 -7.49 29.43
C ILE A 19 -21.10 -8.30 29.94
N ASP A 20 -22.28 -8.00 29.43
CA ASP A 20 -23.47 -8.86 29.56
C ASP A 20 -23.49 -9.79 28.34
N TYR A 21 -23.13 -11.06 28.55
CA TYR A 21 -22.92 -12.04 27.49
C TYR A 21 -23.99 -13.13 27.53
N ASN A 22 -24.73 -13.27 26.44
CA ASN A 22 -25.73 -14.32 26.27
C ASN A 22 -25.08 -15.59 25.71
N ASP A 23 -24.91 -16.60 26.55
CA ASP A 23 -24.55 -17.93 26.08
C ASP A 23 -25.80 -18.71 25.62
N ALA A 24 -25.64 -19.98 25.23
CA ALA A 24 -26.76 -20.77 24.71
C ALA A 24 -27.86 -21.04 25.75
N GLU A 25 -27.53 -20.97 27.04
CA GLU A 25 -28.40 -21.41 28.14
C GLU A 25 -28.77 -20.25 29.08
N LYS A 26 -27.91 -19.23 29.21
CA LYS A 26 -28.05 -18.14 30.17
C LYS A 26 -27.29 -16.88 29.78
N THR A 27 -27.76 -15.77 30.32
CA THR A 27 -27.00 -14.51 30.32
C THR A 27 -26.04 -14.48 31.51
N SER A 28 -24.79 -14.10 31.25
CA SER A 28 -23.72 -13.97 32.26
C SER A 28 -23.14 -12.56 32.25
N LYS A 29 -22.87 -11.99 33.43
CA LYS A 29 -22.12 -10.73 33.56
C LYS A 29 -20.65 -11.04 33.78
N ARG A 30 -19.77 -10.45 32.98
CA ARG A 30 -18.33 -10.75 32.98
C ARG A 30 -17.52 -9.49 33.11
N THR A 31 -16.50 -9.53 33.96
CA THR A 31 -15.38 -8.60 33.88
C THR A 31 -14.34 -9.19 32.92
N TYR A 32 -13.93 -8.42 31.93
CA TYR A 32 -13.19 -8.92 30.77
C TYR A 32 -12.08 -7.95 30.38
N GLU A 33 -10.88 -8.47 30.15
CA GLU A 33 -9.73 -7.70 29.66
C GLU A 33 -9.56 -7.95 28.16
N PRO A 34 -10.12 -7.09 27.29
CA PRO A 34 -10.06 -7.30 25.86
C PRO A 34 -8.63 -7.11 25.35
N ARG A 35 -8.22 -7.98 24.43
CA ARG A 35 -6.88 -7.97 23.80
C ARG A 35 -6.97 -7.74 22.31
N PHE A 36 -7.71 -8.59 21.61
CA PHE A 36 -7.89 -8.44 20.17
C PHE A 36 -9.37 -8.34 19.86
N LEU A 37 -9.72 -7.44 18.97
CA LEU A 37 -10.99 -7.43 18.27
C LEU A 37 -10.69 -7.84 16.85
N PHE A 38 -11.30 -8.92 16.37
CA PHE A 38 -11.03 -9.45 15.03
C PHE A 38 -12.30 -9.97 14.38
N GLN A 39 -12.26 -10.06 13.07
CA GLN A 39 -13.28 -10.65 12.24
C GLN A 39 -12.81 -12.03 11.76
N TRP A 40 -13.70 -13.00 11.83
CA TRP A 40 -13.53 -14.32 11.22
C TRP A 40 -14.83 -14.68 10.49
N GLY A 41 -14.73 -14.92 9.18
CA GLY A 41 -15.90 -14.98 8.30
C GLY A 41 -16.76 -13.71 8.38
N ALA A 42 -18.08 -13.88 8.57
CA ALA A 42 -19.03 -12.78 8.67
C ALA A 42 -19.26 -12.25 10.11
N HIS A 43 -18.40 -12.64 11.05
CA HIS A 43 -18.63 -12.38 12.48
C HIS A 43 -17.43 -11.71 13.15
N TYR A 44 -17.73 -10.87 14.14
CA TYR A 44 -16.72 -10.27 15.01
C TYR A 44 -16.58 -11.04 16.31
N TYR A 45 -15.35 -11.07 16.79
CA TYR A 45 -14.91 -11.75 18.00
C TYR A 45 -13.98 -10.84 18.79
N VAL A 46 -14.08 -10.90 20.11
CA VAL A 46 -13.08 -10.30 21.01
C VAL A 46 -12.39 -11.40 21.78
N SER A 47 -11.07 -11.45 21.73
CA SER A 47 -10.25 -12.31 22.59
C SER A 47 -9.72 -11.51 23.78
N GLY A 48 -9.44 -12.20 24.88
CA GLY A 48 -9.06 -11.56 26.12
C GLY A 48 -9.21 -12.43 27.35
N TYR A 49 -8.85 -11.90 28.52
CA TYR A 49 -8.90 -12.62 29.79
C TYR A 49 -10.24 -12.42 30.47
N CYS A 50 -10.94 -13.52 30.77
CA CYS A 50 -12.25 -13.52 31.41
C CYS A 50 -12.11 -13.81 32.90
N HIS A 51 -12.28 -12.81 33.75
CA HIS A 51 -12.15 -12.94 35.22
C HIS A 51 -13.16 -13.91 35.82
N LEU A 52 -14.36 -14.03 35.26
CA LEU A 52 -15.36 -15.01 35.72
C LEU A 52 -14.89 -16.48 35.53
N ARG A 53 -14.00 -16.72 34.57
CA ARG A 53 -13.52 -18.06 34.21
C ARG A 53 -12.04 -18.27 34.50
N GLU A 54 -11.38 -17.22 34.99
CA GLU A 54 -9.93 -17.17 35.26
C GLU A 54 -9.08 -17.67 34.08
N ALA A 55 -9.52 -17.39 32.85
CA ALA A 55 -8.88 -17.91 31.65
C ALA A 55 -9.05 -17.00 30.42
N SER A 56 -8.13 -17.14 29.48
CA SER A 56 -8.25 -16.61 28.12
C SER A 56 -9.48 -17.21 27.43
N ARG A 57 -10.27 -16.36 26.78
CA ARG A 57 -11.49 -16.73 26.06
C ARG A 57 -11.69 -15.85 24.84
N VAL A 58 -12.32 -16.40 23.81
CA VAL A 58 -12.89 -15.63 22.70
C VAL A 58 -14.41 -15.51 22.86
N LEU A 59 -14.94 -14.29 22.75
CA LEU A 59 -16.35 -13.98 22.83
C LEU A 59 -16.86 -13.52 21.46
N LYS A 60 -17.94 -14.13 20.97
CA LYS A 60 -18.61 -13.69 19.73
C LYS A 60 -19.38 -12.40 20.01
N LEU A 61 -19.09 -11.31 19.28
CA LEU A 61 -19.71 -10.00 19.55
C LEU A 61 -21.23 -10.01 19.40
N SER A 62 -21.78 -10.83 18.50
CA SER A 62 -23.23 -10.96 18.32
C SER A 62 -23.97 -11.53 19.55
N ARG A 63 -23.23 -12.06 20.54
CA ARG A 63 -23.77 -12.55 21.82
C ARG A 63 -23.63 -11.54 22.96
N VAL A 64 -22.95 -10.41 22.74
CA VAL A 64 -22.82 -9.34 23.72
C VAL A 64 -24.07 -8.47 23.70
N GLN A 65 -24.85 -8.49 24.78
CA GLN A 65 -26.08 -7.69 24.94
C GLN A 65 -25.79 -6.30 25.52
N GLY A 66 -24.74 -6.18 26.33
CA GLY A 66 -24.31 -4.95 26.96
C GLY A 66 -22.81 -4.91 27.15
N CYS A 67 -22.20 -3.74 26.98
CA CYS A 67 -20.77 -3.53 27.16
C CYS A 67 -20.52 -2.16 27.80
N GLN A 68 -19.77 -2.13 28.89
CA GLN A 68 -19.42 -0.91 29.61
C GLN A 68 -17.91 -0.88 29.85
N LEU A 69 -17.29 0.26 29.55
CA LEU A 69 -15.89 0.54 29.85
C LEU A 69 -15.71 0.77 31.36
N LEU A 70 -14.74 0.10 31.96
CA LEU A 70 -14.39 0.27 33.38
C LEU A 70 -13.17 1.21 33.51
N GLN A 71 -13.05 1.87 34.65
CA GLN A 71 -11.90 2.74 34.94
C GLN A 71 -10.62 1.95 35.26
N SER A 72 -10.78 0.72 35.75
CA SER A 72 -9.70 -0.21 36.07
C SER A 72 -8.86 -0.55 34.84
N ALA A 73 -7.53 -0.56 35.01
CA ALA A 73 -6.59 -1.01 34.00
C ALA A 73 -6.54 -2.54 33.93
N SER A 74 -6.19 -3.07 32.76
CA SER A 74 -5.87 -4.48 32.54
C SER A 74 -4.61 -4.87 33.34
N THR A 75 -4.63 -6.01 34.03
CA THR A 75 -3.53 -6.41 34.93
C THR A 75 -2.75 -7.63 34.42
N ASN A 76 -3.26 -8.36 33.44
CA ASN A 76 -2.62 -9.59 32.99
C ASN A 76 -1.50 -9.30 31.97
N PRO A 77 -0.28 -9.87 32.09
CA PRO A 77 0.70 -9.83 31.03
C PRO A 77 0.16 -10.49 29.76
N PHE A 78 0.69 -10.07 28.63
CA PHE A 78 0.15 -10.35 27.31
C PHE A 78 0.88 -11.51 26.64
N ASP A 79 0.14 -12.54 26.22
CA ASP A 79 0.64 -13.65 25.40
C ASP A 79 -0.21 -13.76 24.13
N ILE A 80 0.39 -13.39 22.98
CA ILE A 80 -0.27 -13.37 21.66
C ILE A 80 -0.67 -14.77 21.25
N LEU A 81 0.26 -15.72 21.42
CA LEU A 81 0.11 -17.08 20.95
C LEU A 81 -0.98 -17.80 21.76
N ASP A 82 -1.04 -17.58 23.07
CA ASP A 82 -2.09 -18.19 23.89
C ASP A 82 -3.51 -17.71 23.49
N SER A 83 -3.63 -16.47 23.03
CA SER A 83 -4.91 -15.83 22.75
C SER A 83 -5.55 -16.19 21.39
N LEU A 84 -4.74 -16.52 20.39
CA LEU A 84 -5.20 -16.80 19.02
C LEU A 84 -5.18 -18.29 18.67
N ASN A 85 -4.38 -19.10 19.37
CA ASN A 85 -4.15 -20.49 19.01
C ASN A 85 -5.19 -21.46 19.62
N ARG A 86 -6.01 -21.02 20.58
CA ARG A 86 -6.91 -21.91 21.35
C ARG A 86 -8.24 -22.28 20.66
N ASP A 87 -8.70 -21.53 19.66
CA ASP A 87 -10.12 -21.54 19.28
C ASP A 87 -10.41 -21.95 17.82
N HIS A 88 -9.61 -22.83 17.22
CA HIS A 88 -9.84 -23.41 15.87
C HIS A 88 -9.86 -22.41 14.70
N PHE A 89 -9.45 -21.16 14.90
CA PHE A 89 -9.42 -20.18 13.82
C PHE A 89 -8.22 -20.43 12.91
N SER A 90 -8.46 -20.60 11.61
CA SER A 90 -7.42 -20.51 10.59
C SER A 90 -6.87 -19.08 10.59
N HIS A 91 -5.58 -18.91 10.86
CA HIS A 91 -4.89 -17.61 10.84
C HIS A 91 -5.03 -16.90 9.48
N LEU A 92 -5.24 -17.65 8.40
CA LEU A 92 -5.48 -17.14 7.04
C LEU A 92 -6.82 -16.38 6.91
N ASP A 93 -7.80 -16.65 7.77
CA ASP A 93 -9.16 -16.09 7.68
C ASP A 93 -9.45 -15.01 8.73
N ILE A 94 -8.48 -14.69 9.58
CA ILE A 94 -8.61 -13.65 10.59
C ILE A 94 -8.25 -12.29 9.99
N ILE A 95 -9.11 -11.30 10.23
CA ILE A 95 -8.82 -9.88 10.02
C ILE A 95 -8.88 -9.17 11.38
N VAL A 96 -7.74 -8.77 11.93
CA VAL A 96 -7.68 -8.09 13.23
C VAL A 96 -8.08 -6.62 13.06
N ASP A 97 -9.13 -6.19 13.76
CA ASP A 97 -9.70 -4.84 13.72
C ASP A 97 -9.05 -3.91 14.75
N ALA A 98 -8.81 -4.39 15.98
CA ALA A 98 -8.08 -3.64 17.00
C ALA A 98 -7.17 -4.54 17.84
N TYR A 99 -5.98 -4.02 18.16
CA TYR A 99 -4.90 -4.72 18.85
C TYR A 99 -4.01 -3.71 19.59
N PRO A 100 -3.31 -4.10 20.68
CA PRO A 100 -2.28 -3.27 21.31
C PRO A 100 -1.10 -3.09 20.36
N LEU A 101 -0.47 -1.94 20.37
CA LEU A 101 0.40 -1.52 19.29
C LEU A 101 1.75 -2.25 19.25
N GLU A 102 2.26 -2.58 20.42
CA GLU A 102 3.47 -3.34 20.71
C GLU A 102 3.46 -4.75 20.08
N VAL A 103 2.29 -5.24 19.69
CA VAL A 103 2.04 -6.61 19.21
C VAL A 103 2.02 -6.68 17.69
N LYS A 104 2.04 -5.51 17.04
CA LYS A 104 1.89 -5.38 15.59
C LYS A 104 2.91 -6.22 14.81
N GLN A 105 4.19 -6.11 15.19
CA GLN A 105 5.27 -6.82 14.51
C GLN A 105 5.10 -8.33 14.59
N GLU A 106 4.57 -8.84 15.70
CA GLU A 106 4.30 -10.26 15.88
C GLU A 106 3.11 -10.73 15.04
N LEU A 107 2.02 -9.96 14.98
CA LEU A 107 0.89 -10.26 14.09
C LEU A 107 1.33 -10.28 12.61
N GLU A 108 2.19 -9.36 12.21
CA GLU A 108 2.75 -9.31 10.86
C GLU A 108 3.65 -10.52 10.57
N LYS A 109 4.49 -10.95 11.53
CA LYS A 109 5.30 -12.19 11.40
C LYS A 109 4.43 -13.43 11.24
N LEU A 110 3.26 -13.46 11.88
CA LEU A 110 2.26 -14.52 11.75
C LEU A 110 1.42 -14.43 10.47
N GLN A 111 1.69 -13.44 9.60
CA GLN A 111 0.96 -13.20 8.35
C GLN A 111 -0.56 -12.97 8.57
N ILE A 112 -0.95 -12.48 9.74
CA ILE A 112 -2.34 -12.18 10.06
C ILE A 112 -2.74 -10.87 9.38
N ARG A 113 -3.91 -10.86 8.72
CA ARG A 113 -4.42 -9.64 8.08
C ARG A 113 -4.82 -8.63 9.15
N LEU A 114 -4.23 -7.44 9.08
CA LEU A 114 -4.61 -6.31 9.93
C LEU A 114 -5.56 -5.42 9.15
N LYS A 115 -6.71 -5.07 9.75
CA LYS A 115 -7.55 -4.01 9.23
C LYS A 115 -6.75 -2.72 9.42
N GLU A 116 -6.25 -2.14 8.33
CA GLU A 116 -5.46 -0.89 8.34
C GLU A 116 -6.18 0.30 9.01
N ASN A 117 -7.44 0.12 9.39
CA ASN A 117 -8.27 1.09 10.08
C ASN A 117 -8.21 0.95 11.61
N MET A 118 -7.00 0.85 12.18
CA MET A 118 -6.81 1.20 13.59
C MET A 118 -7.25 2.66 13.75
N ILE A 119 -8.52 2.82 14.16
CA ILE A 119 -9.27 4.01 14.56
C ILE A 119 -8.65 5.31 14.02
N LYS A 120 -9.31 5.97 13.05
CA LYS A 120 -9.07 7.41 12.82
C LYS A 120 -9.46 8.15 14.11
N GLU A 121 -8.53 8.21 15.06
CA GLU A 121 -8.64 8.97 16.31
C GLU A 121 -8.65 10.48 16.01
N TYR A 122 -8.17 10.83 14.81
CA TYR A 122 -8.11 12.18 14.32
C TYR A 122 -9.24 12.45 13.32
N PRO A 123 -9.88 13.63 13.38
CA PRO A 123 -9.51 14.75 14.26
C PRO A 123 -9.83 14.52 15.75
N LYS A 124 -8.90 14.90 16.64
CA LYS A 124 -8.97 14.74 18.10
C LYS A 124 -9.09 16.12 18.76
N SER A 125 -10.10 16.31 19.60
CA SER A 125 -10.22 17.52 20.43
C SER A 125 -9.41 17.38 21.71
N VAL A 126 -8.50 18.32 21.97
CA VAL A 126 -7.67 18.36 23.18
C VAL A 126 -7.87 19.68 23.93
N LEU A 127 -7.91 19.62 25.26
CA LEU A 127 -7.87 20.82 26.08
C LEU A 127 -6.43 21.35 26.09
N LEU A 128 -6.23 22.60 25.70
CA LEU A 128 -4.95 23.30 25.78
C LEU A 128 -4.95 24.12 27.09
N PRO A 129 -4.32 23.64 28.19
CA PRO A 129 -4.53 24.18 29.52
C PRO A 129 -4.14 25.65 29.64
N LYS A 130 -2.99 26.02 29.06
CA LYS A 130 -2.50 27.40 29.01
C LYS A 130 -3.47 28.36 28.31
N MET A 131 -4.33 27.85 27.42
CA MET A 131 -5.31 28.65 26.69
C MET A 131 -6.66 28.70 27.37
N HIS A 132 -6.96 27.71 28.21
CA HIS A 132 -8.32 27.38 28.66
C HIS A 132 -9.30 27.18 27.50
N LYS A 133 -8.83 26.60 26.38
CA LYS A 133 -9.63 26.33 25.16
C LYS A 133 -9.38 24.92 24.66
N THR A 134 -10.34 24.38 23.92
CA THR A 134 -10.16 23.14 23.17
C THR A 134 -9.64 23.41 21.77
N GLY A 135 -8.61 22.67 21.35
CA GLY A 135 -8.07 22.68 19.99
C GLY A 135 -8.37 21.36 19.25
N THR A 136 -8.40 21.38 17.93
CA THR A 136 -8.62 20.17 17.11
C THR A 136 -7.34 19.77 16.41
N LEU A 137 -6.80 18.61 16.76
CA LEU A 137 -5.60 18.03 16.15
C LEU A 137 -6.02 17.08 15.03
N ARG A 138 -5.38 17.13 13.87
CA ARG A 138 -5.72 16.34 12.68
C ARG A 138 -4.78 15.16 12.44
N SER A 139 -3.71 15.06 13.22
CA SER A 139 -2.78 13.93 13.14
C SER A 139 -2.09 13.65 14.48
N PRO A 140 -1.56 12.42 14.67
CA PRO A 140 -0.70 12.10 15.81
C PRO A 140 0.55 13.00 15.88
N LEU A 141 1.06 13.42 14.72
CA LEU A 141 2.22 14.31 14.66
C LEU A 141 1.90 15.70 15.20
N GLU A 142 0.74 16.25 14.82
CA GLU A 142 0.24 17.50 15.42
C GLU A 142 0.08 17.38 16.92
N GLU A 143 -0.50 16.28 17.41
CA GLU A 143 -0.64 16.04 18.85
C GLU A 143 0.70 16.11 19.57
N LYS A 144 1.69 15.34 19.10
CA LYS A 144 2.99 15.26 19.75
C LYS A 144 3.69 16.62 19.79
N ILE A 145 3.73 17.33 18.66
CA ILE A 145 4.41 18.63 18.56
C ILE A 145 3.68 19.70 19.38
N ILE A 146 2.35 19.81 19.26
CA ILE A 146 1.58 20.83 19.96
C ILE A 146 1.61 20.61 21.46
N LEU A 147 1.49 19.36 21.94
CA LEU A 147 1.59 19.08 23.38
C LEU A 147 2.98 19.39 23.93
N SER A 148 4.07 19.13 23.19
CA SER A 148 5.41 19.55 23.63
C SER A 148 5.55 21.08 23.75
N MET A 149 4.88 21.86 22.90
CA MET A 149 4.87 23.33 23.00
C MET A 149 4.01 23.82 24.16
N VAL A 150 2.94 23.10 24.51
CA VAL A 150 2.15 23.40 25.71
C VAL A 150 3.01 23.29 26.96
N GLU A 151 3.98 22.38 27.00
CA GLU A 151 4.89 22.18 28.12
C GLU A 151 6.04 23.20 28.19
N ASP A 152 6.43 23.81 27.06
CA ASP A 152 7.52 24.80 26.98
C ASP A 152 7.21 26.05 27.82
N PRO A 153 7.97 26.39 28.88
CA PRO A 153 7.68 27.54 29.73
C PRO A 153 7.69 28.88 28.99
N ASP A 154 8.45 29.01 27.90
CA ASP A 154 8.54 30.25 27.13
C ASP A 154 7.31 30.47 26.23
N VAL A 155 6.48 29.46 26.02
CA VAL A 155 5.24 29.56 25.22
C VAL A 155 4.08 30.08 26.07
N THR A 156 3.48 31.20 25.65
CA THR A 156 2.37 31.87 26.33
C THR A 156 1.01 31.61 25.68
N LEU A 157 0.96 31.50 24.34
CA LEU A 157 -0.27 31.29 23.58
C LEU A 157 -0.03 30.35 22.40
N ILE A 158 -0.96 29.42 22.17
CA ILE A 158 -0.99 28.52 21.01
C ILE A 158 -2.36 28.65 20.34
N GLU A 159 -2.36 28.94 19.04
CA GLU A 159 -3.55 29.01 18.20
C GLU A 159 -3.46 27.92 17.13
N ILE A 160 -4.39 26.95 17.16
CA ILE A 160 -4.49 25.90 16.14
C ILE A 160 -5.31 26.41 14.97
N GLU A 161 -4.83 26.20 13.75
CA GLU A 161 -5.48 26.65 12.50
C GLU A 161 -5.86 28.15 12.53
N PRO A 162 -4.88 29.05 12.78
CA PRO A 162 -5.16 30.41 13.26
C PRO A 162 -5.84 31.31 12.23
N PHE A 163 -5.55 31.14 10.94
CA PHE A 163 -6.13 31.94 9.85
C PHE A 163 -5.82 31.32 8.47
N SER A 164 -6.46 31.86 7.43
CA SER A 164 -6.25 31.46 6.03
C SER A 164 -5.33 32.44 5.30
N ILE A 165 -4.32 31.91 4.61
CA ILE A 165 -3.36 32.64 3.76
C ILE A 165 -3.66 32.31 2.29
N PRO A 166 -3.94 33.30 1.43
CA PRO A 166 -4.10 33.07 0.00
C PRO A 166 -2.74 32.79 -0.67
N PHE A 167 -2.71 31.89 -1.65
CA PHE A 167 -1.52 31.60 -2.45
C PHE A 167 -1.89 31.28 -3.90
N GLU A 168 -1.01 31.58 -4.85
CA GLU A 168 -1.21 31.26 -6.26
C GLU A 168 -0.52 29.93 -6.61
N LEU A 169 -1.22 29.06 -7.35
CA LEU A 169 -0.67 27.85 -7.95
C LEU A 169 -1.34 27.62 -9.30
N ASP A 170 -0.54 27.41 -10.35
CA ASP A 170 -1.03 27.19 -11.72
C ASP A 170 -2.02 28.27 -12.22
N GLY A 171 -1.76 29.54 -11.89
CA GLY A 171 -2.59 30.69 -12.27
C GLY A 171 -3.93 30.79 -11.51
N LYS A 172 -4.12 30.00 -10.45
CA LYS A 172 -5.32 30.01 -9.60
C LYS A 172 -4.97 30.39 -8.17
N ILE A 173 -5.84 31.20 -7.57
CA ILE A 173 -5.74 31.53 -6.15
C ILE A 173 -6.37 30.41 -5.32
N HIS A 174 -5.61 29.93 -4.34
CA HIS A 174 -5.98 28.93 -3.35
C HIS A 174 -5.86 29.52 -1.95
N ASN A 175 -6.47 28.85 -0.97
CA ASN A 175 -6.36 29.20 0.44
C ASN A 175 -5.66 28.08 1.20
N TYR A 176 -4.76 28.44 2.09
CA TYR A 176 -4.03 27.53 2.97
C TYR A 176 -4.16 27.99 4.41
N VAL A 177 -4.46 27.05 5.31
CA VAL A 177 -4.57 27.27 6.75
C VAL A 177 -3.35 26.60 7.39
N PRO A 178 -2.42 27.37 7.99
CA PRO A 178 -1.29 26.82 8.74
C PRO A 178 -1.74 26.00 9.95
N ASP A 179 -0.94 25.04 10.37
CA ASP A 179 -1.31 24.16 11.48
C ASP A 179 -1.35 24.90 12.84
N VAL A 180 -0.34 25.75 13.15
CA VAL A 180 -0.21 26.39 14.48
C VAL A 180 0.42 27.79 14.41
N LEU A 181 -0.04 28.72 15.24
CA LEU A 181 0.69 29.95 15.62
C LEU A 181 1.05 29.93 17.11
N VAL A 182 2.33 30.12 17.42
CA VAL A 182 2.88 30.12 18.77
C VAL A 182 3.33 31.53 19.15
N HIS A 183 2.97 31.98 20.35
CA HIS A 183 3.45 33.23 20.94
C HIS A 183 4.35 32.91 22.13
N TYR A 184 5.49 33.60 22.19
CA TYR A 184 6.49 33.44 23.24
C TYR A 184 6.47 34.61 24.24
N GLN A 185 7.01 34.38 25.44
CA GLN A 185 7.12 35.40 26.50
C GLN A 185 7.90 36.64 26.06
N ASN A 186 8.92 36.47 25.21
CA ASN A 186 9.72 37.57 24.68
C ASN A 186 9.03 38.38 23.56
N GLY A 187 7.75 38.12 23.28
CA GLY A 187 6.95 38.80 22.25
C GLY A 187 7.13 38.23 20.84
N LYS A 188 8.03 37.28 20.64
CA LYS A 188 8.21 36.58 19.37
C LYS A 188 6.97 35.76 19.02
N LYS A 189 6.65 35.72 17.72
CA LYS A 189 5.59 34.88 17.15
C LYS A 189 6.16 33.94 16.11
N MET A 190 5.76 32.68 16.14
CA MET A 190 6.19 31.66 15.18
C MET A 190 4.98 30.96 14.58
N LEU A 191 4.82 31.09 13.26
CA LEU A 191 3.86 30.33 12.47
C LEU A 191 4.50 29.00 12.05
N ILE A 192 3.80 27.91 12.33
CA ILE A 192 4.31 26.56 12.20
C ILE A 192 3.41 25.75 11.28
N GLU A 193 4.04 25.08 10.32
CA GLU A 193 3.43 24.01 9.55
C GLU A 193 4.02 22.66 9.99
N ILE A 194 3.18 21.66 10.21
CA ILE A 194 3.56 20.34 10.67
C ILE A 194 3.50 19.33 9.50
N LYS A 195 4.65 18.77 9.11
CA LYS A 195 4.75 17.84 7.96
C LYS A 195 5.79 16.75 8.16
N VAL A 196 5.56 15.60 7.53
CA VAL A 196 6.62 14.61 7.31
C VAL A 196 7.51 15.03 6.14
N SER A 197 8.80 14.74 6.20
CA SER A 197 9.79 15.16 5.20
C SER A 197 9.40 14.81 3.75
N GLY A 198 8.81 13.63 3.54
CA GLY A 198 8.38 13.15 2.22
C GLY A 198 7.31 14.01 1.55
N ASP A 199 6.56 14.82 2.32
CA ASP A 199 5.53 15.71 1.79
C ASP A 199 6.07 17.13 1.49
N ILE A 200 7.25 17.50 2.00
CA ILE A 200 7.78 18.86 1.90
C ILE A 200 8.06 19.24 0.45
N ILE A 201 8.58 18.31 -0.35
CA ILE A 201 9.07 18.56 -1.71
C ILE A 201 7.92 18.79 -2.73
N ALA A 202 6.68 18.43 -2.37
CA ALA A 202 5.54 18.58 -3.29
C ALA A 202 5.36 20.05 -3.71
N SER A 203 5.23 20.32 -5.02
CA SER A 203 5.12 21.68 -5.58
C SER A 203 4.02 22.52 -4.91
N LYS A 204 2.87 21.90 -4.62
CA LYS A 204 1.77 22.53 -3.90
C LYS A 204 2.16 22.97 -2.49
N ASN A 205 2.94 22.16 -1.77
CA ASN A 205 3.40 22.49 -0.42
C ASN A 205 4.47 23.59 -0.47
N GLN A 206 5.38 23.55 -1.43
CA GLN A 206 6.34 24.63 -1.66
C GLN A 206 5.65 25.97 -1.91
N ALA A 207 4.56 25.99 -2.71
CA ALA A 207 3.78 27.22 -2.93
C ALA A 207 3.12 27.74 -1.64
N LYS A 208 2.58 26.85 -0.79
CA LYS A 208 2.05 27.23 0.52
C LYS A 208 3.12 27.80 1.44
N PHE A 209 4.28 27.15 1.51
CA PHE A 209 5.39 27.57 2.36
C PHE A 209 5.87 28.95 1.93
N LYS A 210 5.98 29.20 0.63
CA LYS A 210 6.36 30.51 0.12
C LYS A 210 5.35 31.60 0.51
N ALA A 211 4.06 31.30 0.44
CA ALA A 211 3.03 32.24 0.88
C ALA A 211 3.08 32.49 2.39
N ALA A 212 3.34 31.45 3.18
CA ALA A 212 3.51 31.57 4.64
C ALA A 212 4.73 32.42 5.02
N GLU A 213 5.87 32.24 4.35
CA GLU A 213 7.06 33.07 4.54
C GLU A 213 6.77 34.55 4.30
N ILE A 214 6.19 34.89 3.14
CA ILE A 214 5.87 36.27 2.77
C ILE A 214 4.88 36.87 3.78
N PHE A 215 3.88 36.08 4.19
CA PHE A 215 2.94 36.50 5.21
C PHE A 215 3.65 36.80 6.53
N CYS A 216 4.51 35.91 7.01
CA CYS A 216 5.24 36.08 8.26
C CYS A 216 6.18 37.29 8.23
N GLU A 217 6.92 37.50 7.14
CA GLU A 217 7.81 38.65 6.94
C GLU A 217 7.05 39.97 7.06
N ASN A 218 5.89 40.08 6.41
CA ASN A 218 5.05 41.27 6.44
C ASN A 218 4.38 41.54 7.81
N HIS A 219 4.38 40.57 8.72
CA HIS A 219 3.74 40.67 10.04
C HIS A 219 4.73 40.58 11.21
N GLY A 220 6.04 40.59 10.93
CA GLY A 220 7.07 40.48 11.96
C GLY A 220 7.02 39.15 12.73
N MET A 221 6.70 38.06 12.03
CA MET A 221 6.65 36.70 12.58
C MET A 221 7.72 35.82 11.94
N GLU A 222 8.08 34.72 12.61
CA GLU A 222 8.90 33.67 12.01
C GLU A 222 8.02 32.59 11.39
N PHE A 223 8.45 32.01 10.27
CA PHE A 223 7.85 30.80 9.71
C PHE A 223 8.78 29.60 9.94
N SER A 224 8.23 28.45 10.31
CA SER A 224 9.00 27.20 10.45
C SER A 224 8.15 26.01 10.04
N ILE A 225 8.80 25.01 9.45
CA ILE A 225 8.19 23.71 9.17
C ILE A 225 8.77 22.75 10.21
N LEU A 226 7.91 22.13 11.00
CA LEU A 226 8.30 21.15 12.01
C LEU A 226 7.79 19.78 11.63
N GLY A 227 8.52 18.74 12.02
CA GLY A 227 8.07 17.38 11.80
C GLY A 227 9.19 16.38 11.97
N ILE A 228 9.10 15.32 11.16
CA ILE A 228 9.97 14.14 11.22
C ILE A 228 10.31 13.67 9.84
N ASP A 229 11.44 12.98 9.73
CA ASP A 229 11.78 12.26 8.52
C ASP A 229 10.83 11.07 8.31
N GLY A 230 10.31 10.91 7.09
CA GLY A 230 9.45 9.79 6.76
C GLY A 230 8.51 10.01 5.57
N LYS A 231 7.85 8.92 5.18
CA LYS A 231 6.83 8.93 4.11
C LYS A 231 5.45 9.27 4.69
N ARG A 232 4.58 9.81 3.84
CA ARG A 232 3.18 10.19 4.16
C ARG A 232 2.38 9.11 4.91
N ALA A 233 2.63 7.83 4.64
CA ALA A 233 1.96 6.72 5.33
C ALA A 233 2.21 6.75 6.85
N ASN A 234 3.39 7.20 7.30
CA ASN A 234 3.78 7.21 8.70
C ASN A 234 3.03 8.29 9.50
N SER A 235 2.69 9.43 8.86
CA SER A 235 1.96 10.57 9.48
C SER A 235 0.64 10.21 10.19
N LYS A 236 0.05 9.06 9.84
CA LYS A 236 -1.28 8.65 10.31
C LYS A 236 -1.27 7.70 11.50
N TYR A 237 -0.12 7.15 11.88
CA TYR A 237 -0.06 6.08 12.88
C TYR A 237 0.89 6.45 14.02
N HIS A 238 0.43 6.31 15.28
CA HIS A 238 1.23 6.59 16.47
C HIS A 238 2.41 5.61 16.65
N SER A 239 2.31 4.39 16.08
CA SER A 239 3.26 3.27 16.24
C SER A 239 4.61 3.42 15.59
N SER A 240 4.70 4.20 14.52
CA SER A 240 5.88 4.21 13.66
C SER A 240 6.92 5.25 14.09
N TRP A 241 6.67 5.93 15.20
CA TRP A 241 7.55 6.97 15.72
C TRP A 241 8.24 6.40 16.95
N ASP A 242 9.42 5.81 16.76
CA ASP A 242 10.27 5.46 17.90
C ASP A 242 10.45 6.72 18.77
N GLU A 243 10.31 6.55 20.09
CA GLU A 243 10.40 7.64 21.06
C GLU A 243 11.81 8.27 21.11
N GLY A 244 12.79 7.63 20.47
CA GLY A 244 14.14 8.13 20.27
C GLY A 244 14.19 9.26 19.24
N GLU A 245 14.31 10.49 19.76
CA GLU A 245 14.69 11.70 19.02
C GLU A 245 13.90 11.92 17.73
N ILE A 246 12.67 12.40 17.88
CA ILE A 246 12.11 13.27 16.85
C ILE A 246 13.04 14.48 16.77
N LEU A 247 13.98 14.43 15.82
CA LEU A 247 14.67 15.62 15.37
C LEU A 247 13.59 16.48 14.71
N ILE A 248 13.05 17.40 15.50
CA ILE A 248 12.24 18.50 14.99
C ILE A 248 13.19 19.33 14.13
N GLU A 249 13.35 18.92 12.87
CA GLU A 249 14.18 19.64 11.93
C GLU A 249 13.41 20.86 11.46
N LYS A 250 14.04 22.03 11.57
CA LYS A 250 13.61 23.18 10.78
C LYS A 250 13.98 22.90 9.34
N PHE A 251 13.01 22.46 8.54
CA PHE A 251 13.26 22.25 7.13
C PHE A 251 13.50 23.60 6.43
N PRO A 252 14.58 23.75 5.63
CA PRO A 252 14.79 24.95 4.86
C PRO A 252 13.63 25.14 3.88
N THR A 253 13.06 26.34 3.91
CA THR A 253 11.96 26.74 3.05
C THR A 253 12.32 26.73 1.56
N ASN A 254 13.62 26.79 1.23
CA ASN A 254 14.18 26.75 -0.12
C ASN A 254 14.61 25.34 -0.59
N TYR A 255 13.92 24.28 -0.17
CA TYR A 255 14.25 22.90 -0.54
C TYR A 255 14.26 22.66 -2.07
N ALA A 256 13.50 23.44 -2.84
CA ALA A 256 13.41 23.32 -4.29
C ALA A 256 14.69 23.73 -5.06
N ASN A 257 15.54 24.60 -4.50
CA ASN A 257 16.61 25.23 -5.29
C ASN A 257 17.98 24.54 -5.21
N GLN A 258 18.22 23.65 -4.24
CA GLN A 258 19.52 23.00 -4.10
C GLN A 258 19.71 21.78 -5.02
N ASN A 259 18.62 21.22 -5.58
CA ASN A 259 18.67 20.06 -6.48
C ASN A 259 18.35 20.35 -7.96
N LEU A 260 18.19 21.61 -8.36
CA LEU A 260 17.88 22.00 -9.76
C LEU A 260 19.07 22.58 -10.55
N LYS A 261 20.27 22.71 -9.97
CA LYS A 261 21.47 23.09 -10.72
C LYS A 261 22.18 21.87 -11.30
N ARG A 262 21.74 21.39 -12.47
CA ARG A 262 22.60 20.62 -13.39
C ARG A 262 23.12 21.55 -14.50
N PRO A 263 24.42 21.48 -14.84
CA PRO A 263 24.98 22.26 -15.92
C PRO A 263 24.48 21.72 -17.26
N SER A 264 23.93 22.60 -18.10
CA SER A 264 23.65 22.31 -19.51
C SER A 264 24.98 22.09 -20.22
N LYS A 265 25.27 20.86 -20.67
CA LYS A 265 26.31 20.63 -21.68
C LYS A 265 25.76 20.94 -23.07
N GLN A 266 26.55 21.74 -23.75
CA GLN A 266 26.34 22.34 -25.05
C GLN A 266 26.12 21.33 -26.18
N SER A 267 25.41 21.86 -27.16
CA SER A 267 25.41 21.53 -28.58
C SER A 267 26.74 21.01 -29.12
N GLU A 268 26.70 19.92 -29.88
CA GLU A 268 27.53 19.76 -31.06
C GLU A 268 26.77 19.01 -32.16
N SER A 269 26.91 19.57 -33.35
CA SER A 269 26.20 19.34 -34.61
C SER A 269 26.34 17.94 -35.22
N LYS A 270 25.36 17.53 -36.05
CA LYS A 270 25.62 17.13 -37.44
C LYS A 270 24.35 17.10 -38.31
N GLN A 271 24.51 17.67 -39.50
CA GLN A 271 23.52 17.92 -40.55
C GLN A 271 23.25 16.68 -41.43
N ARG A 272 22.18 16.81 -42.25
CA ARG A 272 21.88 16.13 -43.54
C ARG A 272 21.30 14.72 -43.43
N LYS A 273 20.30 14.28 -44.22
CA LYS A 273 19.73 14.75 -45.50
C LYS A 273 18.34 14.12 -45.68
N GLN A 274 17.39 14.88 -46.24
CA GLN A 274 16.17 14.37 -46.87
C GLN A 274 16.52 13.45 -48.06
N THR A 275 15.73 12.39 -48.31
CA THR A 275 15.23 12.05 -49.65
C THR A 275 14.00 11.12 -49.61
N ASN A 276 12.94 11.59 -50.27
CA ASN A 276 12.06 10.93 -51.25
C ASN A 276 11.36 9.58 -50.94
N ARG A 277 10.01 9.66 -50.88
CA ARG A 277 9.06 8.59 -51.23
C ARG A 277 9.03 8.35 -52.75
N PRO A 278 8.60 7.15 -53.19
CA PRO A 278 7.43 7.06 -54.08
C PRO A 278 6.45 5.89 -53.73
N PRO A 279 5.30 5.75 -54.44
CA PRO A 279 4.00 5.35 -53.84
C PRO A 279 3.38 4.02 -54.34
N SER A 280 2.27 3.64 -53.68
CA SER A 280 1.11 2.82 -54.14
C SER A 280 1.38 1.32 -54.44
N VAL A 281 0.43 0.38 -54.26
CA VAL A 281 -0.76 0.10 -55.09
C VAL A 281 -1.63 -1.03 -54.45
N TYR A 282 -2.97 -0.88 -54.48
CA TYR A 282 -4.13 -1.81 -54.57
C TYR A 282 -4.09 -3.27 -53.98
N ASN A 283 -5.04 -3.69 -53.10
CA ASN A 283 -6.44 -4.18 -53.26
C ASN A 283 -6.60 -5.65 -53.71
N LEU A 284 -7.32 -6.47 -52.92
CA LEU A 284 -8.52 -7.32 -53.21
C LEU A 284 -8.74 -8.31 -52.04
N ALA A 285 -9.92 -8.33 -51.39
CA ALA A 285 -11.05 -9.29 -51.58
C ALA A 285 -10.82 -10.66 -50.89
N GLU A 286 -11.75 -11.44 -50.34
CA GLU A 286 -13.19 -11.38 -49.99
C GLU A 286 -13.50 -12.68 -49.20
N GLN A 287 -14.54 -12.66 -48.34
CA GLN A 287 -15.48 -13.74 -47.92
C GLN A 287 -14.91 -15.04 -47.24
N ILE A 288 -15.55 -15.78 -46.32
CA ILE A 288 -16.89 -16.41 -46.19
C ILE A 288 -17.05 -16.80 -44.68
N GLU A 289 -18.10 -16.38 -43.96
CA GLU A 289 -19.27 -17.11 -43.39
C GLU A 289 -19.09 -18.31 -42.40
N ASN A 290 -19.87 -18.19 -41.31
CA ASN A 290 -20.68 -19.19 -40.56
C ASN A 290 -20.17 -19.98 -39.32
N GLU A 291 -21.11 -20.01 -38.35
CA GLU A 291 -21.37 -20.97 -37.25
C GLU A 291 -20.36 -21.02 -36.08
N GLU A 292 -20.70 -21.18 -34.80
CA GLU A 292 -21.91 -21.67 -34.12
C GLU A 292 -21.87 -21.20 -32.66
N SER A 293 -23.04 -21.06 -32.03
CA SER A 293 -23.19 -20.66 -30.62
C SER A 293 -23.03 -21.85 -29.67
N ILE A 294 -22.10 -21.77 -28.71
CA ILE A 294 -22.03 -22.68 -27.57
C ILE A 294 -22.14 -21.86 -26.27
N SER A 295 -23.12 -22.21 -25.43
CA SER A 295 -23.33 -21.64 -24.10
C SER A 295 -22.30 -22.17 -23.10
N LEU A 296 -21.68 -21.28 -22.33
CA LEU A 296 -20.86 -21.62 -21.16
C LEU A 296 -21.71 -21.59 -19.87
N PRO A 297 -21.45 -22.48 -18.89
CA PRO A 297 -22.08 -22.40 -17.57
C PRO A 297 -21.44 -21.30 -16.70
N GLU A 298 -22.21 -20.88 -15.71
CA GLU A 298 -21.96 -19.78 -14.77
C GLU A 298 -20.58 -19.85 -14.09
N PHE A 299 -19.85 -18.73 -14.16
CA PHE A 299 -18.62 -18.50 -13.40
C PHE A 299 -18.94 -18.16 -11.93
N VAL A 300 -18.26 -18.84 -11.01
CA VAL A 300 -18.05 -18.38 -9.63
C VAL A 300 -16.81 -17.48 -9.64
N GLU A 301 -16.97 -16.22 -9.23
CA GLU A 301 -15.87 -15.25 -9.09
C GLU A 301 -15.06 -15.51 -7.82
N ASP A 302 -13.78 -15.83 -7.98
CA ASP A 302 -12.73 -15.66 -6.95
C ASP A 302 -11.48 -15.12 -7.65
N PHE A 303 -11.20 -13.82 -7.47
CA PHE A 303 -9.96 -13.20 -7.96
C PHE A 303 -9.03 -12.87 -6.79
N ASN A 304 -7.93 -13.61 -6.69
CA ASN A 304 -6.75 -13.20 -5.91
C ASN A 304 -6.00 -12.10 -6.68
N LEU A 305 -5.88 -10.91 -6.08
CA LEU A 305 -5.09 -9.81 -6.66
C LEU A 305 -3.61 -9.94 -6.27
N LEU A 306 -2.75 -9.98 -7.28
CA LEU A 306 -1.28 -10.08 -7.15
C LEU A 306 -0.62 -8.74 -7.53
N CYS A 307 0.39 -8.30 -6.77
CA CYS A 307 1.24 -7.16 -7.12
C CYS A 307 2.68 -7.65 -7.35
N ILE A 308 3.28 -7.30 -8.50
CA ILE A 308 4.67 -7.61 -8.82
C ILE A 308 5.43 -6.31 -9.07
N ARG A 309 6.67 -6.25 -8.58
CA ARG A 309 7.62 -5.15 -8.79
C ARG A 309 8.78 -5.64 -9.66
N TYR A 310 9.08 -4.91 -10.73
CA TYR A 310 10.23 -5.17 -11.61
C TYR A 310 11.14 -3.94 -11.69
N ASP A 311 12.46 -4.16 -11.68
CA ASP A 311 13.44 -3.12 -11.98
C ASP A 311 13.70 -3.05 -13.49
N CYS A 312 13.54 -1.86 -14.06
CA CYS A 312 13.66 -1.67 -15.50
C CYS A 312 15.14 -1.56 -15.93
N THR A 313 15.60 -2.50 -16.76
CA THR A 313 16.98 -2.53 -17.28
C THR A 313 17.27 -1.39 -18.25
N ASP A 314 16.28 -0.93 -19.01
CA ASP A 314 16.40 0.22 -19.92
C ASP A 314 16.61 1.56 -19.19
N CYS A 315 16.41 1.60 -17.87
CA CYS A 315 16.65 2.80 -17.05
C CYS A 315 17.83 2.69 -16.07
N HIS A 316 18.65 1.64 -16.19
CA HIS A 316 19.78 1.36 -15.28
C HIS A 316 19.39 1.36 -13.79
N GLY A 317 18.25 0.74 -13.44
CA GLY A 317 17.82 0.55 -12.05
C GLY A 317 17.18 1.76 -11.37
N LYS A 318 16.72 2.77 -12.13
CA LYS A 318 16.17 4.03 -11.58
C LYS A 318 14.64 4.15 -11.61
N GLY A 319 13.95 3.13 -12.08
CA GLY A 319 12.49 3.08 -12.15
C GLY A 319 11.98 1.66 -12.02
N TYR A 320 10.83 1.52 -11.35
CA TYR A 320 10.11 0.26 -11.21
C TYR A 320 8.72 0.37 -11.82
N VAL A 321 8.18 -0.76 -12.29
CA VAL A 321 6.77 -0.85 -12.72
C VAL A 321 6.03 -1.73 -11.71
N GLU A 322 4.89 -1.23 -11.23
CA GLU A 322 3.90 -1.99 -10.46
C GLU A 322 2.72 -2.30 -11.37
N GLY A 323 2.38 -3.59 -11.48
CA GLY A 323 1.22 -4.06 -12.24
C GLY A 323 0.37 -5.02 -11.42
N LEU A 324 -0.95 -4.87 -11.52
CA LEU A 324 -1.92 -5.82 -11.01
C LEU A 324 -2.18 -6.89 -12.08
N ILE A 325 -2.13 -8.16 -11.70
CA ILE A 325 -2.58 -9.24 -12.56
C ILE A 325 -4.09 -9.40 -12.40
N GLY A 326 -4.84 -9.34 -13.51
CA GLY A 326 -6.28 -9.61 -13.55
C GLY A 326 -7.22 -8.38 -13.55
N GLY A 327 -6.69 -7.14 -13.61
CA GLY A 327 -7.52 -5.93 -13.63
C GLY A 327 -7.51 -5.19 -14.98
N HIS A 328 -8.66 -4.62 -15.35
CA HIS A 328 -8.84 -3.77 -16.53
C HIS A 328 -7.81 -2.61 -16.56
N HIS A 329 -7.30 -2.32 -17.77
CA HIS A 329 -6.18 -1.41 -18.02
C HIS A 329 -6.30 -0.01 -17.39
N ALA A 330 -5.48 0.28 -16.37
CA ALA A 330 -5.10 1.64 -15.99
C ALA A 330 -3.60 1.82 -16.30
N THR A 331 -3.30 2.47 -17.42
CA THR A 331 -1.94 2.82 -17.82
C THR A 331 -1.26 3.72 -16.79
N ARG A 332 -0.14 3.29 -16.21
CA ARG A 332 0.81 4.19 -15.52
C ARG A 332 2.03 4.42 -16.40
N ARG A 333 2.45 5.68 -16.51
CA ARG A 333 3.60 6.11 -17.31
C ARG A 333 4.90 5.92 -16.54
N CYS A 334 5.87 5.27 -17.17
CA CYS A 334 7.29 5.49 -16.85
C CYS A 334 7.71 6.84 -17.46
N TYR A 335 8.49 7.65 -16.75
CA TYR A 335 8.93 8.98 -17.22
C TYR A 335 10.11 8.95 -18.21
N GLY A 336 10.43 7.79 -18.79
CA GLY A 336 11.29 7.63 -19.96
C GLY A 336 10.47 7.10 -21.14
N TYR A 337 10.73 7.61 -22.35
CA TYR A 337 9.97 7.27 -23.57
C TYR A 337 9.94 5.75 -23.87
N GLY A 338 8.87 5.07 -23.48
CA GLY A 338 8.58 3.68 -23.85
C GLY A 338 7.39 3.11 -23.07
N ILE A 339 6.45 2.47 -23.77
CA ILE A 339 5.35 1.70 -23.13
C ILE A 339 5.92 0.32 -22.80
N VAL A 340 6.03 -0.03 -21.52
CA VAL A 340 6.32 -1.40 -21.09
C VAL A 340 5.00 -2.04 -20.65
N ASN A 341 4.57 -3.09 -21.37
CA ASN A 341 3.36 -3.87 -21.06
C ASN A 341 3.70 -5.07 -20.15
N PRO A 342 2.74 -5.61 -19.37
CA PRO A 342 3.02 -6.58 -18.32
C PRO A 342 3.32 -7.97 -18.90
N TRP A 343 4.60 -8.36 -18.86
CA TRP A 343 5.10 -9.63 -19.39
C TRP A 343 4.54 -10.86 -18.66
N CYS A 344 4.24 -10.80 -17.36
CA CYS A 344 3.88 -11.98 -16.57
C CYS A 344 2.55 -12.65 -16.93
N SER A 345 1.48 -11.89 -17.17
CA SER A 345 0.17 -12.48 -17.48
C SER A 345 0.11 -13.06 -18.89
N LEU A 346 0.83 -12.43 -19.83
CA LEU A 346 0.96 -12.92 -21.20
C LEU A 346 1.75 -14.24 -21.24
N THR A 347 2.83 -14.35 -20.45
CA THR A 347 3.64 -15.57 -20.39
C THR A 347 2.89 -16.73 -19.72
N ILE A 348 2.19 -16.52 -18.61
CA ILE A 348 1.42 -17.60 -17.94
C ILE A 348 0.27 -18.10 -18.82
N SER A 349 -0.46 -17.18 -19.46
CA SER A 349 -1.60 -17.57 -20.31
C SER A 349 -1.15 -18.28 -21.58
N LYS A 350 -0.08 -17.78 -22.24
CA LYS A 350 0.50 -18.45 -23.42
C LYS A 350 1.20 -19.76 -23.05
N PHE A 351 1.83 -19.85 -21.88
CA PHE A 351 2.44 -21.08 -21.38
C PHE A 351 1.38 -22.15 -21.11
N ARG A 352 0.31 -21.78 -20.37
CA ARG A 352 -0.82 -22.69 -20.13
C ARG A 352 -1.45 -23.14 -21.46
N GLN A 353 -1.79 -22.20 -22.34
CA GLN A 353 -2.38 -22.51 -23.63
C GLN A 353 -1.46 -23.38 -24.51
N HIS A 354 -0.17 -23.09 -24.59
CA HIS A 354 0.77 -23.92 -25.35
C HIS A 354 0.91 -25.33 -24.76
N MET A 355 0.96 -25.44 -23.43
CA MET A 355 0.99 -26.75 -22.78
C MET A 355 -0.32 -27.52 -22.99
N GLU A 356 -1.48 -26.86 -23.01
CA GLU A 356 -2.78 -27.49 -23.32
C GLU A 356 -2.89 -27.89 -24.81
N ASP A 357 -2.40 -27.05 -25.71
CA ASP A 357 -2.51 -27.24 -27.17
C ASP A 357 -1.47 -28.25 -27.73
N TRP A 358 -0.28 -28.33 -27.12
CA TRP A 358 0.87 -29.08 -27.67
C TRP A 358 1.39 -30.20 -26.77
N THR A 359 0.92 -30.29 -25.53
CA THR A 359 1.29 -31.38 -24.61
C THR A 359 0.04 -31.94 -23.93
N SER A 360 0.09 -33.19 -23.45
CA SER A 360 -1.06 -33.79 -22.73
C SER A 360 -0.99 -33.57 -21.20
N TYR A 361 -0.32 -32.51 -20.76
CA TYR A 361 -0.21 -32.16 -19.33
C TYR A 361 -1.46 -31.44 -18.84
N SER A 362 -1.88 -31.71 -17.61
CA SER A 362 -3.06 -31.09 -16.97
C SER A 362 -2.72 -30.43 -15.63
N GLU A 363 -3.62 -29.57 -15.13
CA GLU A 363 -3.52 -28.91 -13.82
C GLU A 363 -2.26 -28.07 -13.55
N ILE A 364 -1.90 -27.20 -14.49
CA ILE A 364 -0.71 -26.34 -14.35
C ILE A 364 -0.96 -25.23 -13.33
N ARG A 365 -0.18 -25.25 -12.23
CA ARG A 365 -0.26 -24.27 -11.12
C ARG A 365 1.12 -23.67 -10.79
N PRO A 366 1.22 -22.34 -10.56
CA PRO A 366 2.47 -21.72 -10.15
C PRO A 366 2.86 -22.14 -8.72
N ILE A 367 4.15 -22.31 -8.47
CA ILE A 367 4.69 -22.57 -7.14
C ILE A 367 4.95 -21.22 -6.42
N PRO A 368 4.77 -21.12 -5.09
CA PRO A 368 5.05 -19.90 -4.33
C PRO A 368 6.47 -19.35 -4.52
N PRO A 369 6.68 -18.01 -4.44
CA PRO A 369 7.97 -17.36 -4.69
C PRO A 369 9.13 -17.81 -3.81
N SER A 370 8.84 -18.37 -2.63
CA SER A 370 9.86 -18.89 -1.70
C SER A 370 10.64 -20.08 -2.24
N MET A 371 10.20 -20.69 -3.34
CA MET A 371 10.89 -21.81 -4.00
C MET A 371 11.48 -21.43 -5.36
N TRP A 372 11.51 -20.15 -5.71
CA TRP A 372 12.11 -19.68 -6.95
C TRP A 372 13.62 -19.53 -6.80
N THR A 373 14.37 -19.77 -7.86
CA THR A 373 15.79 -19.36 -7.97
C THR A 373 15.87 -18.13 -8.86
N LEU A 374 16.95 -17.36 -8.78
CA LEU A 374 17.08 -16.07 -9.50
C LEU A 374 16.79 -16.16 -11.02
N ASP A 375 16.98 -17.33 -11.63
CA ASP A 375 16.95 -17.48 -13.09
C ASP A 375 15.82 -18.39 -13.61
N LYS A 376 14.98 -18.97 -12.72
CA LYS A 376 13.98 -19.98 -13.10
C LYS A 376 12.67 -19.82 -12.35
N LYS A 377 11.56 -19.95 -13.09
CA LYS A 377 10.21 -20.03 -12.53
C LYS A 377 9.71 -21.47 -12.55
N PHE A 378 9.07 -21.90 -11.46
CA PHE A 378 8.61 -23.27 -11.27
C PHE A 378 7.09 -23.39 -11.25
N PHE A 379 6.59 -24.48 -11.85
CA PHE A 379 5.17 -24.84 -11.89
C PHE A 379 4.99 -26.30 -11.49
N LYS A 380 3.84 -26.64 -10.90
CA LYS A 380 3.38 -28.03 -10.75
C LYS A 380 2.43 -28.36 -11.88
N ALA A 381 2.55 -29.56 -12.43
CA ALA A 381 1.64 -30.09 -13.43
C ALA A 381 1.45 -31.60 -13.23
N ILE A 382 0.47 -32.17 -13.92
CA ILE A 382 0.26 -33.61 -14.04
C ILE A 382 0.62 -34.01 -15.47
N ASN A 383 1.53 -34.97 -15.63
CA ASN A 383 1.94 -35.45 -16.94
C ASN A 383 0.85 -36.36 -17.58
N PRO A 384 1.01 -36.76 -18.86
CA PRO A 384 0.00 -37.57 -19.56
C PRO A 384 -0.25 -38.95 -18.92
N GLN A 385 0.69 -39.44 -18.12
CA GLN A 385 0.60 -40.69 -17.37
C GLN A 385 -0.11 -40.52 -16.02
N GLY A 386 -0.53 -39.30 -15.66
CA GLY A 386 -1.22 -38.99 -14.41
C GLY A 386 -0.27 -38.70 -13.24
N GLU A 387 1.03 -38.52 -13.49
CA GLU A 387 2.03 -38.32 -12.45
C GLU A 387 2.29 -36.83 -12.19
N HIS A 388 2.55 -36.48 -10.94
CA HIS A 388 2.92 -35.11 -10.57
C HIS A 388 4.36 -34.80 -10.98
N VAL A 389 4.51 -33.73 -11.75
CA VAL A 389 5.81 -33.22 -12.20
C VAL A 389 6.01 -31.75 -11.81
N GLU A 390 7.28 -31.36 -11.75
CA GLU A 390 7.67 -29.96 -11.68
C GLU A 390 8.14 -29.51 -13.06
N LEU A 391 7.67 -28.35 -13.50
CA LEU A 391 8.09 -27.69 -14.73
C LEU A 391 8.91 -26.46 -14.39
N SER A 392 9.95 -26.16 -15.19
CA SER A 392 10.65 -24.89 -15.12
C SER A 392 10.75 -24.22 -16.49
N ALA A 393 10.68 -22.89 -16.48
CA ALA A 393 10.90 -22.04 -17.65
C ALA A 393 11.99 -21.00 -17.32
N ASP A 394 12.86 -20.74 -18.30
CA ASP A 394 13.92 -19.74 -18.19
C ASP A 394 13.31 -18.33 -18.07
N GLU A 395 13.84 -17.48 -17.18
CA GLU A 395 13.37 -16.09 -17.06
C GLU A 395 13.73 -15.24 -18.28
N ASP A 396 14.89 -15.51 -18.89
CA ASP A 396 15.41 -14.78 -20.05
C ASP A 396 15.26 -15.60 -21.33
N PRO A 397 14.27 -15.29 -22.20
CA PRO A 397 14.12 -15.98 -23.47
C PRO A 397 15.31 -15.74 -24.40
N VAL A 398 15.63 -16.73 -25.22
CA VAL A 398 16.53 -16.51 -26.36
C VAL A 398 15.82 -15.59 -27.35
N VAL A 399 16.42 -14.41 -27.61
CA VAL A 399 15.84 -13.39 -28.49
C VAL A 399 16.48 -13.44 -29.87
N LEU A 400 15.70 -13.77 -30.89
CA LEU A 400 16.15 -13.66 -32.29
C LEU A 400 15.61 -12.36 -32.90
N LYS A 401 16.52 -11.40 -33.11
CA LYS A 401 16.22 -10.15 -33.81
C LYS A 401 16.67 -10.24 -35.27
N LYS A 402 15.72 -10.32 -36.19
CA LYS A 402 15.96 -10.16 -37.62
C LYS A 402 15.60 -8.73 -38.04
N PRO A 403 16.41 -8.06 -38.89
CA PRO A 403 16.08 -6.72 -39.39
C PRO A 403 14.70 -6.74 -40.08
N ASN A 404 13.81 -5.82 -39.67
CA ASN A 404 12.45 -5.66 -40.21
C ASN A 404 11.48 -6.84 -40.02
N ALA A 405 11.77 -7.78 -39.12
CA ALA A 405 10.83 -8.82 -38.71
C ALA A 405 10.36 -8.61 -37.25
N PRO A 406 9.20 -9.19 -36.87
CA PRO A 406 8.81 -9.32 -35.47
C PRO A 406 9.93 -9.96 -34.65
N THR A 407 10.10 -9.51 -33.40
CA THR A 407 11.07 -10.15 -32.50
C THR A 407 10.49 -11.48 -32.03
N GLU A 408 11.24 -12.55 -32.25
CA GLU A 408 10.89 -13.92 -31.83
C GLU A 408 11.61 -14.21 -30.51
N TYR A 409 10.86 -14.76 -29.55
CA TYR A 409 11.34 -15.16 -28.24
C TYR A 409 11.16 -16.67 -28.07
N PHE A 410 12.17 -17.34 -27.55
CA PHE A 410 12.14 -18.78 -27.32
C PHE A 410 12.37 -19.08 -25.84
N PHE A 411 11.47 -19.86 -25.24
CA PHE A 411 11.55 -20.29 -23.84
C PHE A 411 11.72 -21.79 -23.77
N ASN A 412 12.78 -22.29 -23.14
CA ASN A 412 12.94 -23.73 -22.94
C ASN A 412 12.15 -24.17 -21.72
N ILE A 413 11.42 -25.27 -21.87
CA ILE A 413 10.62 -25.88 -20.81
C ILE A 413 11.30 -27.17 -20.42
N TRP A 414 11.47 -27.34 -19.12
CA TRP A 414 12.10 -28.52 -18.53
C TRP A 414 11.14 -29.17 -17.54
N SER A 415 11.18 -30.50 -17.42
CA SER A 415 10.45 -31.24 -16.38
C SER A 415 11.39 -32.08 -15.52
N ARG A 416 10.92 -32.40 -14.32
CA ARG A 416 11.40 -33.54 -13.54
C ARG A 416 10.24 -34.10 -12.69
N PRO A 417 10.34 -35.34 -12.17
CA PRO A 417 9.37 -35.83 -11.21
C PRO A 417 9.34 -34.95 -9.95
N ALA A 418 8.15 -34.72 -9.40
CA ALA A 418 7.99 -33.84 -8.25
C ALA A 418 8.72 -34.40 -7.01
N GLY A 419 9.51 -33.55 -6.34
CA GLY A 419 10.29 -33.94 -5.17
C GLY A 419 11.47 -34.88 -5.44
N SER A 420 11.87 -35.05 -6.71
CA SER A 420 13.01 -35.88 -7.10
C SER A 420 14.32 -35.09 -7.17
N ASP A 421 15.42 -35.73 -6.78
CA ASP A 421 16.80 -35.23 -6.97
C ASP A 421 17.32 -35.49 -8.40
N GLN A 422 16.49 -36.07 -9.28
CA GLN A 422 16.85 -36.25 -10.68
C GLN A 422 17.06 -34.91 -11.40
N GLY A 423 17.95 -34.95 -12.39
CA GLY A 423 18.23 -33.81 -13.26
C GLY A 423 16.98 -33.36 -14.04
N TRP A 424 16.98 -32.10 -14.46
CA TRP A 424 15.95 -31.54 -15.32
C TRP A 424 16.08 -32.12 -16.73
N GLU A 425 14.97 -32.64 -17.26
CA GLU A 425 14.87 -33.12 -18.63
C GLU A 425 14.20 -32.06 -19.50
N TRP A 426 14.80 -31.77 -20.66
CA TRP A 426 14.22 -30.82 -21.60
C TRP A 426 12.97 -31.42 -22.23
N ILE A 427 11.87 -30.67 -22.25
CA ILE A 427 10.60 -31.10 -22.85
C ILE A 427 10.44 -30.49 -24.24
N THR A 428 10.50 -29.16 -24.30
CA THR A 428 10.15 -28.40 -25.52
C THR A 428 10.64 -26.96 -25.43
N THR A 429 10.50 -26.22 -26.53
CA THR A 429 10.76 -24.79 -26.61
C THR A 429 9.50 -24.06 -27.10
N ILE A 430 9.03 -23.08 -26.35
CA ILE A 430 7.88 -22.26 -26.72
C ILE A 430 8.35 -21.02 -27.48
N GLN A 431 7.84 -20.84 -28.69
CA GLN A 431 8.05 -19.62 -29.47
C GLN A 431 6.95 -18.59 -29.18
N ALA A 432 7.33 -17.36 -28.86
CA ALA A 432 6.43 -16.23 -28.71
C ALA A 432 6.82 -15.09 -29.66
N GLU A 433 5.85 -14.61 -30.44
CA GLU A 433 6.00 -13.42 -31.30
C GLU A 433 5.43 -12.18 -30.58
N LEU A 434 6.20 -11.08 -30.53
CA LEU A 434 5.68 -9.77 -30.13
C LEU A 434 5.29 -8.97 -31.38
N LYS A 435 3.98 -8.84 -31.61
CA LYS A 435 3.46 -7.94 -32.64
C LYS A 435 3.45 -6.50 -32.11
N PRO A 436 4.06 -5.53 -32.81
CA PRO A 436 3.98 -4.13 -32.41
C PRO A 436 2.52 -3.67 -32.44
N THR A 437 2.04 -3.08 -31.36
CA THR A 437 0.67 -2.54 -31.31
C THR A 437 0.54 -1.40 -32.31
N LYS A 438 -0.47 -1.47 -33.20
CA LYS A 438 -0.77 -0.39 -34.14
C LYS A 438 -0.99 0.90 -33.34
N LYS A 439 -0.25 1.97 -33.69
CA LYS A 439 -0.44 3.29 -33.07
C LYS A 439 -1.93 3.67 -33.13
N PRO A 440 -2.52 4.15 -32.02
CA PRO A 440 -3.90 4.63 -32.06
C PRO A 440 -4.02 5.76 -33.09
N LYS A 441 -5.04 5.68 -33.95
CA LYS A 441 -5.32 6.74 -34.93
C LYS A 441 -5.61 8.03 -34.15
N PRO A 442 -5.04 9.18 -34.56
CA PRO A 442 -5.32 10.44 -33.89
C PRO A 442 -6.82 10.75 -33.98
N THR A 443 -7.44 10.98 -32.83
CA THR A 443 -8.82 11.46 -32.74
C THR A 443 -8.89 12.85 -33.36
N LYS A 444 -9.78 13.03 -34.34
CA LYS A 444 -10.07 14.37 -34.89
C LYS A 444 -10.68 15.21 -33.77
N LYS A 445 -10.08 16.37 -33.47
CA LYS A 445 -10.64 17.35 -32.54
C LYS A 445 -11.93 17.94 -33.12
N PRO A 446 -12.92 18.26 -32.26
CA PRO A 446 -14.14 18.97 -32.68
C PRO A 446 -13.83 20.39 -33.16
#